data_AF-A0A6G3MKA5-F1
#
_entry.id   AF-A0A6G3MKA5-F1
#
_cell.length_a   1.000
_cell.length_b   1.000
_cell.length_c   1.000
_cell.angle_alpha   90.00
_cell.angle_beta   90.00
_cell.angle_gamma   90.00
#
_symmetry.space_group_name_H-M   'P 1'
#
loop_
_entity.id
_entity.type
_entity.pdbx_description
1 polymer ?
#
loop_
_entity_poly.entity_id
_entity_poly.type
_entity_poly.pdbx_seq_one_letter_code
_entity_poly.pdbx_strand_id
1 'polypeptide(L)'
;NKKKCWTNCPFLFSECYYYRQLYEIFQNSKFHRDFDYFFAFKKDSFITAEKDIKIHAKYTQSLLASKDIDKKSLIYLLLHSLFCNKLDLSLSSGNPLNSDIFDEFDRVKRELMDNLLINDIERVCSYLFSLDKESPRTIHIVVDNAGLEFFSDICLVLYLLSAHIASTVVIHLKVLLFQ
;
A
#
# COMPACT_ATOMS: atom_id res chain seq x y z
N ASN A 1 -4.52 36.92 -22.37
CA ASN A 1 -4.18 35.76 -21.51
C ASN A 1 -4.41 36.10 -20.05
N LYS A 2 -5.36 35.44 -19.36
CA LYS A 2 -5.51 35.58 -17.91
C LYS A 2 -4.24 35.02 -17.23
N LYS A 3 -3.70 35.74 -16.25
CA LYS A 3 -2.56 35.29 -15.45
C LYS A 3 -2.93 33.98 -14.74
N LYS A 4 -2.05 32.96 -14.79
CA LYS A 4 -2.25 31.74 -13.99
C LYS A 4 -2.18 32.11 -12.51
N CYS A 5 -3.19 31.73 -11.76
CA CYS A 5 -3.27 31.90 -10.31
C CYS A 5 -3.88 30.63 -9.70
N TRP A 6 -3.84 30.50 -8.38
CA TRP A 6 -4.33 29.31 -7.67
C TRP A 6 -5.77 28.91 -8.02
N THR A 7 -6.63 29.89 -8.31
CA THR A 7 -8.04 29.66 -8.66
C THR A 7 -8.29 29.41 -10.15
N ASN A 8 -7.26 29.50 -11.00
CA ASN A 8 -7.38 29.38 -12.45
C ASN A 8 -6.21 28.58 -13.05
N CYS A 9 -5.79 27.53 -12.35
CA CYS A 9 -4.74 26.60 -12.74
C CYS A 9 -5.28 25.17 -12.69
N PRO A 10 -4.84 24.25 -13.60
CA PRO A 10 -5.22 22.84 -13.49
C PRO A 10 -4.85 22.26 -12.12
N PHE A 11 -5.78 21.50 -11.53
CA PHE A 11 -5.65 20.96 -10.17
C PHE A 11 -4.33 20.20 -9.96
N LEU A 12 -4.05 19.20 -10.81
CA LEU A 12 -2.83 18.40 -10.72
C LEU A 12 -1.56 19.26 -10.75
N PHE A 13 -1.50 20.26 -11.65
CA PHE A 13 -0.35 21.15 -11.70
C PHE A 13 -0.25 22.00 -10.42
N SER A 14 -1.35 22.58 -9.95
CA SER A 14 -1.33 23.42 -8.75
C SER A 14 -0.94 22.64 -7.50
N GLU A 15 -1.39 21.40 -7.37
CA GLU A 15 -1.06 20.53 -6.24
C GLU A 15 0.43 20.14 -6.25
N CYS A 16 0.94 19.63 -7.39
CA CYS A 16 2.37 19.34 -7.52
C CYS A 16 3.24 20.59 -7.29
N TYR A 17 2.81 21.74 -7.81
CA TYR A 17 3.52 23.00 -7.64
C TYR A 17 3.53 23.44 -6.17
N TYR A 18 2.43 23.28 -5.44
CA TYR A 18 2.37 23.56 -4.01
C TYR A 18 3.41 22.78 -3.21
N TYR A 19 3.47 21.45 -3.39
CA TYR A 19 4.46 20.62 -2.69
C TYR A 19 5.90 20.94 -3.11
N ARG A 20 6.14 21.28 -4.38
CA ARG A 20 7.45 21.71 -4.87
C ARG A 20 7.91 23.04 -4.24
N GLN A 21 7.00 24.00 -4.07
CA GLN A 21 7.27 25.27 -3.38
C GLN A 21 7.54 25.05 -1.89
N LEU A 22 6.77 24.19 -1.23
CA LEU A 22 7.01 23.85 0.18
C LEU A 22 8.41 23.24 0.36
N TYR A 23 8.78 22.27 -0.48
CA TYR A 23 10.12 21.70 -0.49
C TYR A 23 11.22 22.74 -0.71
N GLU A 24 11.00 23.69 -1.63
CA GLU A 24 11.94 24.78 -1.90
C GLU A 24 12.24 25.66 -0.68
N ILE A 25 11.22 25.95 0.13
CA ILE A 25 11.35 26.76 1.35
C ILE A 25 12.33 26.09 2.32
N PHE A 26 12.21 24.78 2.52
CA PHE A 26 13.09 24.02 3.40
C PHE A 26 14.49 23.86 2.83
N GLN A 27 14.63 23.56 1.53
CA GLN A 27 15.93 23.44 0.87
C GLN A 27 16.77 24.71 0.93
N ASN A 28 16.11 25.87 0.84
CA ASN A 28 16.75 27.19 0.96
C ASN A 28 16.94 27.66 2.41
N SER A 29 16.46 26.89 3.40
CA SER A 29 16.67 27.20 4.81
C SER A 29 18.11 26.91 5.24
N LYS A 30 18.67 27.77 6.10
CA LYS A 30 20.00 27.52 6.70
C LYS A 30 19.99 26.37 7.70
N PHE A 31 18.85 26.14 8.36
CA PHE A 31 18.75 25.25 9.53
C PHE A 31 17.80 24.07 9.34
N HIS A 32 16.99 24.07 8.28
CA HIS A 32 15.90 23.09 8.10
C HIS A 32 15.92 22.41 6.73
N ARG A 33 17.10 22.27 6.11
CA ARG A 33 17.24 21.63 4.80
C ARG A 33 16.74 20.17 4.81
N ASP A 34 17.07 19.48 5.88
CA ASP A 34 16.74 18.06 6.11
C ASP A 34 15.56 17.94 7.09
N PHE A 35 14.65 18.93 7.09
CA PHE A 35 13.47 18.87 7.92
C PHE A 35 12.29 18.32 7.12
N ASP A 36 11.73 17.21 7.61
CA ASP A 36 10.49 16.69 7.07
C ASP A 36 9.24 17.24 7.75
N TYR A 37 8.60 18.18 7.05
CA TYR A 37 7.36 18.81 7.50
C TYR A 37 6.23 17.82 7.80
N PHE A 38 6.17 16.69 7.10
CA PHE A 38 5.13 15.69 7.25
C PHE A 38 5.55 14.53 8.16
N PHE A 39 6.80 14.47 8.63
CA PHE A 39 7.31 13.34 9.40
C PHE A 39 6.50 13.06 10.65
N ALA A 40 6.20 14.10 11.44
CA ALA A 40 5.48 13.94 12.69
C ALA A 40 4.11 13.29 12.47
N PHE A 41 3.37 13.75 11.45
CA PHE A 41 2.07 13.19 11.07
C PHE A 41 2.17 11.74 10.56
N LYS A 42 3.17 11.46 9.71
CA LYS A 42 3.41 10.09 9.20
C LYS A 42 3.76 9.12 10.33
N LYS A 43 4.62 9.57 11.26
CA LYS A 43 5.05 8.79 12.41
C LYS A 43 3.89 8.51 13.36
N ASP A 44 3.10 9.53 13.67
CA ASP A 44 1.93 9.39 14.55
C ASP A 44 0.91 8.42 13.95
N SER A 45 0.54 8.61 12.68
CA SER A 45 -0.34 7.70 11.95
C SER A 45 0.16 6.24 11.96
N PHE A 46 1.47 6.02 11.76
CA PHE A 46 2.05 4.67 11.83
C PHE A 46 1.99 4.07 13.23
N ILE A 47 2.28 4.86 14.28
CA ILE A 47 2.21 4.40 15.67
C ILE A 47 0.77 4.05 16.05
N THR A 48 -0.21 4.89 15.68
CA THR A 48 -1.63 4.61 15.94
C THR A 48 -2.09 3.33 15.25
N ALA A 49 -1.52 3.00 14.10
CA ALA A 49 -1.82 1.77 13.36
C ALA A 49 -1.10 0.50 13.90
N GLU A 50 -0.41 0.54 15.05
CA GLU A 50 0.41 -0.58 15.53
C GLU A 50 -0.36 -1.91 15.63
N LYS A 51 -1.59 -1.88 16.13
CA LYS A 51 -2.44 -3.06 16.28
C LYS A 51 -2.72 -3.72 14.93
N ASP A 52 -3.07 -2.89 13.96
CA ASP A 52 -3.45 -3.27 12.61
C ASP A 52 -2.24 -3.85 11.85
N ILE A 53 -1.08 -3.22 12.01
CA ILE A 53 0.21 -3.70 11.51
C ILE A 53 0.51 -5.10 12.08
N LYS A 54 0.35 -5.32 13.40
CA LYS A 54 0.62 -6.62 14.03
C LYS A 54 -0.30 -7.72 13.51
N ILE A 55 -1.58 -7.42 13.30
CA ILE A 55 -2.55 -8.37 12.73
C ILE A 55 -2.15 -8.72 11.30
N HIS A 56 -1.92 -7.72 10.46
CA HIS A 56 -1.55 -7.92 9.07
C HIS A 56 -0.19 -8.64 8.93
N ALA A 57 0.77 -8.36 9.81
CA ALA A 57 2.05 -9.05 9.88
C ALA A 57 1.89 -10.54 10.20
N LYS A 58 1.10 -10.89 11.23
CA LYS A 58 0.85 -12.29 11.62
C LYS A 58 0.17 -13.08 10.50
N TYR A 59 -0.83 -12.47 9.86
CA TYR A 59 -1.50 -13.07 8.71
C TYR A 59 -0.53 -13.28 7.54
N THR A 60 0.28 -12.26 7.22
CA THR A 60 1.28 -12.40 6.17
C THR A 60 2.29 -13.49 6.49
N GLN A 61 2.75 -13.60 7.75
CA GLN A 61 3.65 -14.68 8.17
C GLN A 61 3.03 -16.07 8.00
N SER A 62 1.74 -16.25 8.31
CA SER A 62 1.08 -17.55 8.10
C SER A 62 0.97 -17.89 6.61
N LEU A 63 0.67 -16.91 5.75
CA LEU A 63 0.69 -17.09 4.30
C LEU A 63 2.08 -17.48 3.78
N LEU A 64 3.13 -16.80 4.25
CA LEU A 64 4.51 -17.08 3.84
C LEU A 64 5.02 -18.45 4.31
N ALA A 65 4.49 -18.97 5.42
CA ALA A 65 4.81 -20.30 5.92
C ALA A 65 4.03 -21.43 5.22
N SER A 66 2.92 -21.08 4.57
CA SER A 66 2.12 -22.03 3.78
C SER A 66 2.89 -22.51 2.55
N LYS A 67 2.75 -23.80 2.23
CA LYS A 67 3.24 -24.36 0.96
C LYS A 67 2.22 -24.17 -0.17
N ASP A 68 0.98 -23.90 0.18
CA ASP A 68 -0.11 -23.73 -0.77
C ASP A 68 -0.13 -22.28 -1.25
N ILE A 69 0.40 -22.07 -2.45
CA ILE A 69 0.32 -20.80 -3.16
C ILE A 69 -1.04 -20.75 -3.86
N ASP A 70 -1.92 -19.88 -3.41
CA ASP A 70 -3.24 -19.74 -4.00
C ASP A 70 -3.61 -18.29 -4.38
N LYS A 71 -4.68 -18.21 -5.17
CA LYS A 71 -5.24 -16.95 -5.66
C LYS A 71 -5.89 -16.14 -4.54
N LYS A 72 -6.49 -16.79 -3.54
CA LYS A 72 -7.20 -16.13 -2.43
C LYS A 72 -6.25 -15.31 -1.58
N SER A 73 -5.08 -15.85 -1.24
CA SER A 73 -4.03 -15.14 -0.51
C SER A 73 -3.53 -13.90 -1.26
N LEU A 74 -3.37 -14.00 -2.60
CA LEU A 74 -3.01 -12.83 -3.40
C LEU A 74 -4.12 -11.78 -3.42
N ILE A 75 -5.38 -12.21 -3.60
CA ILE A 75 -6.54 -11.31 -3.56
C ILE A 75 -6.63 -10.58 -2.22
N TYR A 76 -6.43 -11.29 -1.11
CA TYR A 76 -6.41 -10.69 0.23
C TYR A 76 -5.38 -9.56 0.32
N LEU A 77 -4.13 -9.83 -0.07
CA LEU A 77 -3.05 -8.84 0.02
C LEU A 77 -3.27 -7.65 -0.91
N LEU A 78 -3.82 -7.87 -2.11
CA LEU A 78 -4.20 -6.79 -3.02
C LEU A 78 -5.32 -5.92 -2.45
N LEU A 79 -6.34 -6.51 -1.83
CA LEU A 79 -7.43 -5.77 -1.19
C LEU A 79 -6.93 -4.95 0.01
N HIS A 80 -6.03 -5.50 0.81
CA HIS A 80 -5.42 -4.77 1.92
C HIS A 80 -4.53 -3.61 1.43
N SER A 81 -3.68 -3.82 0.43
CA SER A 81 -2.87 -2.76 -0.18
C SER A 81 -3.77 -1.64 -0.74
N LEU A 82 -4.94 -1.97 -1.31
CA LEU A 82 -5.88 -0.99 -1.84
C LEU A 82 -6.66 -0.21 -0.77
N PHE A 83 -7.13 -0.89 0.28
CA PHE A 83 -8.08 -0.32 1.24
C PHE A 83 -7.50 0.00 2.62
N CYS A 84 -6.22 -0.24 2.87
CA CYS A 84 -5.57 -0.05 4.18
C CYS A 84 -5.89 1.29 4.86
N ASN A 85 -6.03 2.39 4.11
CA ASN A 85 -6.31 3.72 4.65
C ASN A 85 -7.77 3.90 5.09
N LYS A 86 -8.66 3.00 4.67
CA LYS A 86 -10.07 2.95 5.04
C LYS A 86 -10.39 1.76 5.94
N LEU A 87 -9.50 0.79 6.00
CA LEU A 87 -9.64 -0.40 6.82
C LEU A 87 -9.32 -0.05 8.26
N ASP A 88 -10.35 -0.04 9.10
CA ASP A 88 -10.16 -0.25 10.53
C ASP A 88 -9.88 -1.75 10.73
N LEU A 89 -8.60 -2.16 10.72
CA LEU A 89 -8.25 -3.56 10.98
C LEU A 89 -8.56 -3.93 12.44
N SER A 90 -8.90 -2.97 13.29
CA SER A 90 -9.39 -3.24 14.63
C SER A 90 -10.79 -3.88 14.64
N LEU A 91 -11.58 -3.75 13.57
CA LEU A 91 -12.83 -4.51 13.39
C LEU A 91 -12.57 -6.01 13.13
N SER A 92 -11.38 -6.42 12.70
CA SER A 92 -11.02 -7.85 12.60
C SER A 92 -10.71 -8.50 13.96
N SER A 93 -10.63 -7.70 15.02
CA SER A 93 -10.20 -8.15 16.36
C SER A 93 -11.31 -8.24 17.41
N GLY A 94 -12.57 -8.20 16.99
CA GLY A 94 -13.72 -8.50 17.85
C GLY A 94 -13.85 -10.00 18.18
N ASN A 95 -13.19 -10.88 17.43
CA ASN A 95 -13.07 -12.29 17.77
C ASN A 95 -11.61 -12.60 18.14
N PRO A 96 -11.35 -13.14 19.36
CA PRO A 96 -10.02 -13.51 19.76
C PRO A 96 -9.52 -14.62 18.85
N LEU A 97 -8.45 -14.38 18.08
CA LEU A 97 -7.39 -15.31 17.58
C LEU A 97 -7.72 -16.80 17.27
N ASN A 98 -9.00 -17.15 17.18
CA ASN A 98 -9.60 -18.49 17.12
C ASN A 98 -10.61 -18.59 15.97
N SER A 99 -10.92 -17.49 15.27
CA SER A 99 -11.57 -17.58 13.96
C SER A 99 -10.52 -17.99 12.97
N ASP A 100 -10.76 -19.07 12.24
CA ASP A 100 -9.86 -19.55 11.20
C ASP A 100 -9.46 -18.41 10.26
N ILE A 101 -8.19 -18.36 9.88
CA ILE A 101 -7.62 -17.46 8.86
C ILE A 101 -8.50 -17.41 7.58
N PHE A 102 -9.24 -18.49 7.31
CA PHE A 102 -10.21 -18.61 6.23
C PHE A 102 -11.44 -17.69 6.37
N ASP A 103 -11.93 -17.44 7.58
CA ASP A 103 -13.07 -16.55 7.83
C ASP A 103 -12.70 -15.08 7.57
N GLU A 104 -11.43 -14.71 7.74
CA GLU A 104 -10.95 -13.35 7.53
C GLU A 104 -10.95 -12.96 6.05
N PHE A 105 -10.56 -13.88 5.15
CA PHE A 105 -10.65 -13.64 3.71
C PHE A 105 -12.08 -13.39 3.25
N ASP A 106 -13.02 -14.28 3.59
CA ASP A 106 -14.41 -14.16 3.13
C ASP A 106 -15.13 -12.95 3.74
N ARG A 107 -14.70 -12.50 4.93
CA ARG A 107 -15.17 -11.24 5.51
C ARG A 107 -14.62 -10.03 4.74
N VAL A 108 -13.30 -9.93 4.59
CA VAL A 108 -12.63 -8.84 3.86
C VAL A 108 -13.14 -8.74 2.43
N LYS A 109 -13.29 -9.89 1.76
CA LYS A 109 -13.85 -10.00 0.42
C LYS A 109 -15.24 -9.36 0.34
N ARG A 110 -16.17 -9.76 1.22
CA ARG A 110 -17.54 -9.22 1.27
C ARG A 110 -17.57 -7.73 1.60
N GLU A 111 -16.78 -7.29 2.57
CA GLU A 111 -16.77 -5.89 3.00
C GLU A 111 -16.18 -4.96 1.93
N LEU A 112 -15.18 -5.41 1.16
CA LEU A 112 -14.40 -4.52 0.30
C LEU A 112 -14.72 -4.66 -1.19
N MET A 113 -14.98 -5.87 -1.70
CA MET A 113 -15.18 -6.04 -3.14
C MET A 113 -16.47 -5.38 -3.62
N ASP A 114 -17.52 -5.34 -2.80
CA ASP A 114 -18.78 -4.69 -3.14
C ASP A 114 -18.64 -3.15 -3.25
N ASN A 115 -17.57 -2.59 -2.67
CA ASN A 115 -17.25 -1.17 -2.75
C ASN A 115 -16.35 -0.80 -3.95
N LEU A 116 -15.98 -1.78 -4.79
CA LEU A 116 -15.19 -1.54 -6.00
C LEU A 116 -16.11 -1.22 -7.18
N LEU A 117 -16.01 0.01 -7.70
CA LEU A 117 -16.73 0.41 -8.91
C LEU A 117 -16.26 -0.37 -10.16
N ILE A 118 -14.96 -0.60 -10.25
CA ILE A 118 -14.32 -1.41 -11.29
C ILE A 118 -13.41 -2.40 -10.58
N ASN A 119 -13.56 -3.69 -10.89
CA ASN A 119 -12.86 -4.75 -10.19
C ASN A 119 -12.20 -5.74 -11.17
N ASP A 120 -10.92 -5.50 -11.45
CA ASP A 120 -10.07 -6.36 -12.27
C ASP A 120 -9.21 -7.33 -11.45
N ILE A 121 -9.42 -7.45 -10.13
CA ILE A 121 -8.56 -8.26 -9.25
C ILE A 121 -8.46 -9.72 -9.72
N GLU A 122 -9.59 -10.32 -10.09
CA GLU A 122 -9.62 -11.70 -10.59
C GLU A 122 -8.81 -11.85 -11.90
N ARG A 123 -8.88 -10.84 -12.78
CA ARG A 123 -8.16 -10.80 -14.05
C ARG A 123 -6.66 -10.65 -13.82
N VAL A 124 -6.24 -9.73 -12.94
CA VAL A 124 -4.84 -9.52 -12.56
C VAL A 124 -4.25 -10.80 -11.96
N CYS A 125 -4.94 -11.41 -11.00
CA CYS A 125 -4.48 -12.62 -10.38
C CYS A 125 -4.40 -13.79 -11.39
N SER A 126 -5.41 -13.97 -12.24
CA SER A 126 -5.36 -15.00 -13.28
C SER A 126 -4.18 -14.79 -14.24
N TYR A 127 -3.92 -13.55 -14.64
CA TYR A 127 -2.77 -13.22 -15.48
C TYR A 127 -1.46 -13.61 -14.78
N LEU A 128 -1.24 -13.16 -13.55
CA LEU A 128 -0.02 -13.44 -12.78
C LEU A 128 0.24 -14.93 -12.59
N PHE A 129 -0.80 -15.72 -12.33
CA PHE A 129 -0.69 -17.18 -12.17
C PHE A 129 -0.53 -17.93 -13.50
N SER A 130 -0.91 -17.32 -14.63
CA SER A 130 -0.75 -17.92 -15.97
C SER A 130 0.66 -17.74 -16.54
N LEU A 131 1.46 -16.84 -15.96
CA LEU A 131 2.83 -16.60 -16.41
C LEU A 131 3.71 -17.81 -16.12
N ASP A 132 4.58 -18.15 -17.08
CA ASP A 132 5.61 -19.16 -16.90
C ASP A 132 6.50 -18.78 -15.71
N LYS A 133 6.62 -19.70 -14.74
CA LYS A 133 7.37 -19.51 -13.49
C LYS A 133 8.89 -19.52 -13.68
N GLU A 134 9.39 -20.09 -14.76
CA GLU A 134 10.84 -20.17 -15.04
C GLU A 134 11.40 -18.88 -15.67
N SER A 135 10.57 -18.13 -16.38
CA SER A 135 10.96 -16.86 -17.01
C SER A 135 11.14 -15.73 -15.97
N PRO A 136 12.11 -14.81 -16.09
CA PRO A 136 12.20 -13.67 -15.16
C PRO A 136 10.95 -12.77 -15.20
N ARG A 137 10.37 -12.46 -14.03
CA ARG A 137 9.18 -11.60 -13.89
C ARG A 137 9.47 -10.42 -12.96
N THR A 138 9.33 -9.21 -13.47
CA THR A 138 9.48 -7.97 -12.69
C THR A 138 8.12 -7.31 -12.49
N ILE A 139 7.76 -7.06 -11.24
CA ILE A 139 6.59 -6.25 -10.87
C ILE A 139 7.08 -4.89 -10.38
N HIS A 140 6.50 -3.82 -10.91
CA HIS A 140 6.76 -2.46 -10.43
C HIS A 140 5.57 -1.99 -9.59
N ILE A 141 5.87 -1.46 -8.40
CA ILE A 141 4.87 -0.87 -7.50
C ILE A 141 5.23 0.61 -7.33
N VAL A 142 4.31 1.49 -7.72
CA VAL A 142 4.39 2.93 -7.46
C VAL A 142 3.55 3.20 -6.23
N VAL A 143 4.19 3.38 -5.08
CA VAL A 143 3.50 3.50 -3.78
C VAL A 143 2.84 4.87 -3.63
N ASP A 144 1.87 5.02 -2.72
CA ASP A 144 1.20 6.30 -2.42
C ASP A 144 1.48 6.82 -0.98
N ASN A 145 0.97 6.22 0.08
CA ASN A 145 1.22 6.72 1.43
C ASN A 145 2.27 5.92 2.21
N ALA A 146 2.93 6.59 3.15
CA ALA A 146 3.74 5.93 4.17
C ALA A 146 2.84 5.29 5.23
N GLY A 147 3.45 4.63 6.22
CA GLY A 147 2.72 4.07 7.35
C GLY A 147 2.08 2.72 7.03
N LEU A 148 0.80 2.54 7.39
CA LEU A 148 0.10 1.25 7.23
C LEU A 148 -0.04 0.84 5.76
N GLU A 149 -0.25 1.78 4.84
CA GLU A 149 -0.32 1.49 3.40
C GLU A 149 0.98 0.90 2.89
N PHE A 150 2.09 1.63 3.08
CA PHE A 150 3.39 1.11 2.68
C PHE A 150 3.72 -0.23 3.35
N PHE A 151 3.34 -0.41 4.61
CA PHE A 151 3.49 -1.72 5.27
C PHE A 151 2.71 -2.83 4.56
N SER A 152 1.47 -2.57 4.15
CA SER A 152 0.65 -3.52 3.40
C SER A 152 1.22 -3.81 2.02
N ASP A 153 1.77 -2.80 1.33
CA ASP A 153 2.50 -2.99 0.08
C ASP A 153 3.71 -3.90 0.27
N ILE A 154 4.46 -3.74 1.36
CA ILE A 154 5.58 -4.64 1.70
C ILE A 154 5.08 -6.07 1.96
N CYS A 155 3.95 -6.27 2.65
CA CYS A 155 3.36 -7.59 2.83
C CYS A 155 2.99 -8.25 1.50
N LEU A 156 2.42 -7.48 0.56
CA LEU A 156 2.16 -7.94 -0.80
C LEU A 156 3.46 -8.30 -1.54
N VAL A 157 4.49 -7.45 -1.46
CA VAL A 157 5.81 -7.70 -2.07
C VAL A 157 6.42 -9.01 -1.56
N LEU A 158 6.40 -9.22 -0.24
CA LEU A 158 6.94 -10.43 0.38
C LEU A 158 6.25 -11.68 -0.14
N TYR A 159 4.91 -11.64 -0.26
CA TYR A 159 4.16 -12.77 -0.80
C TYR A 159 4.44 -12.99 -2.29
N LEU A 160 4.47 -11.93 -3.11
CA LEU A 160 4.78 -12.03 -4.55
C LEU A 160 6.13 -12.71 -4.80
N LEU A 161 7.14 -12.41 -3.97
CA LEU A 161 8.47 -13.01 -4.05
C LEU A 161 8.48 -14.45 -3.51
N SER A 162 7.90 -14.67 -2.31
CA SER A 162 7.89 -16.00 -1.66
C SER A 162 7.10 -17.03 -2.47
N ALA A 163 5.99 -16.61 -3.08
CA ALA A 163 5.16 -17.44 -3.95
C ALA A 163 5.76 -17.63 -5.36
N HIS A 164 6.94 -17.08 -5.64
CA HIS A 164 7.57 -17.05 -6.96
C HIS A 164 6.67 -16.47 -8.06
N ILE A 165 5.73 -15.60 -7.70
CA ILE A 165 4.86 -14.88 -8.66
C ILE A 165 5.69 -13.82 -9.38
N ALA A 166 6.62 -13.17 -8.66
CA ALA A 166 7.64 -12.30 -9.22
C ALA A 166 9.04 -12.82 -8.88
N SER A 167 9.98 -12.62 -9.80
CA SER A 167 11.42 -12.80 -9.56
C SER A 167 12.04 -11.54 -8.97
N THR A 168 11.46 -10.38 -9.26
CA THR A 168 11.92 -9.07 -8.78
C THR A 168 10.73 -8.16 -8.57
N VAL A 169 10.78 -7.37 -7.51
CA VAL A 169 9.83 -6.28 -7.29
C VAL A 169 10.59 -4.97 -7.15
N VAL A 170 10.17 -3.96 -7.91
CA VAL A 170 10.76 -2.62 -7.91
C VAL A 170 9.76 -1.65 -7.28
N ILE A 171 10.15 -1.05 -6.17
CA ILE A 171 9.34 -0.06 -5.44
C ILE A 171 9.79 1.34 -5.85
N HIS A 172 8.86 2.14 -6.37
CA HIS A 172 9.11 3.53 -6.76
C HIS A 172 8.61 4.48 -5.68
N LEU A 173 9.54 5.13 -4.97
CA LEU A 173 9.25 6.15 -3.96
C LEU A 173 9.23 7.56 -4.58
N LYS A 174 8.62 8.52 -3.88
CA LYS A 174 8.71 9.93 -4.28
C LYS A 174 10.13 10.44 -4.01
N VAL A 175 10.68 11.20 -4.96
CA VAL A 175 12.02 11.80 -4.83
C VAL A 175 11.99 13.01 -3.88
N LEU A 176 10.86 13.70 -3.78
CA LEU A 176 10.63 14.80 -2.83
C LEU A 176 10.34 14.23 -1.44
N LEU A 177 11.34 13.54 -0.90
CA LEU A 177 11.38 13.24 0.52
C LEU A 177 12.03 14.45 1.17
N PHE A 178 11.18 15.25 1.77
CA PHE A 178 11.41 15.64 3.15
C PHE A 178 12.03 14.43 3.90
N GLN A 179 13.36 14.39 4.00
CA GLN A 179 14.11 13.31 4.67
C GLN A 179 14.28 13.62 6.15
#